data_AF-A0A0G1HPN3-F1
#
_entry.id   AF-A0A0G1HPN3-F1
#
_cell.length_a   1.000
_cell.length_b   1.000
_cell.length_c   1.000
_cell.angle_alpha   90.00
_cell.angle_beta   90.00
_cell.angle_gamma   90.00
#
_symmetry.space_group_name_H-M   'P 1'
#
loop_
_entity.id
_entity.type
_entity.pdbx_description
1 polymer ?
#
loop_
_entity_poly.entity_id
_entity_poly.type
_entity_poly.pdbx_seq_one_letter_code
_entity_poly.pdbx_strand_id
1 'polypeptide(L)' 'MCTHKMKLEREPFEKIIRGQKIIESRLYDEKRRQINIGDHIEFISIRNPSKKILTKVKALYRYDSFKDLFSDLQS' A
#
# COMPACT_ATOMS: atom_id res chain seq x y z
N MET A 1 -4.56 -16.05 5.61
CA MET A 1 -4.24 -15.30 4.38
C MET A 1 -5.50 -14.59 3.93
N CYS A 2 -5.53 -13.27 4.03
CA CYS A 2 -6.69 -12.43 3.76
C CYS A 2 -6.42 -11.47 2.60
N THR A 3 -7.48 -10.97 1.95
CA THR A 3 -7.39 -9.92 0.92
C THR A 3 -7.99 -8.63 1.44
N HIS A 4 -7.15 -7.61 1.59
CA HIS A 4 -7.54 -6.26 1.98
C HIS A 4 -7.85 -5.42 0.75
N LYS A 5 -8.84 -4.52 0.84
CA LYS A 5 -9.20 -3.62 -0.27
C LYS A 5 -8.85 -2.19 0.05
N MET A 6 -8.17 -1.53 -0.88
CA MET A 6 -7.79 -0.12 -0.77
C MET A 6 -8.04 0.62 -2.07
N LYS A 7 -8.43 1.89 -1.96
CA LYS A 7 -8.59 2.78 -3.10
C LYS A 7 -7.36 3.68 -3.23
N LEU A 8 -7.00 3.98 -4.48
CA LEU A 8 -5.88 4.86 -4.82
C LEU A 8 -6.31 5.88 -5.89
N GLU A 9 -5.73 7.08 -5.80
CA GLU A 9 -5.78 8.04 -6.90
C GLU A 9 -4.99 7.49 -8.11
N ARG A 10 -5.19 8.14 -9.27
CA ARG A 10 -4.66 7.68 -10.55
C ARG A 10 -3.14 7.46 -10.54
N GLU A 11 -2.39 8.45 -10.08
CA GLU A 11 -0.93 8.43 -10.14
C GLU A 11 -0.29 7.30 -9.31
N PRO A 12 -0.58 7.13 -8.00
CA PRO A 12 -0.01 6.02 -7.24
C PRO A 12 -0.44 4.66 -7.79
N PHE A 13 -1.67 4.53 -8.30
CA PHE A 13 -2.14 3.29 -8.92
C PHE A 13 -1.34 2.95 -10.18
N GLU A 14 -1.12 3.91 -11.08
CA GLU A 14 -0.31 3.72 -12.28
C GLU A 14 1.15 3.39 -11.96
N LYS A 15 1.74 4.01 -10.92
CA LYS A 15 3.10 3.70 -10.47
C LYS A 15 3.23 2.27 -9.93
N ILE A 16 2.20 1.74 -9.26
CA ILE A 16 2.19 0.34 -8.81
C ILE A 16 2.14 -0.61 -10.01
N ILE A 17 1.28 -0.34 -11.01
CA ILE A 17 1.21 -1.16 -12.24
C ILE A 17 2.56 -1.20 -12.96
N ARG A 18 3.27 -0.07 -13.01
CA ARG A 18 4.60 0.03 -13.63
C ARG A 18 5.72 -0.55 -12.77
N GLY A 19 5.44 -1.03 -11.56
CA GLY A 19 6.45 -1.51 -10.62
C GLY A 19 7.35 -0.41 -10.03
N GLN A 20 7.01 0.86 -10.24
CA GLN A 20 7.79 2.02 -9.78
C GLN A 20 7.47 2.40 -8.33
N LYS A 21 6.30 1.99 -7.82
CA LYS A 21 5.93 2.16 -6.42
C LYS A 21 5.80 0.80 -5.77
N ILE A 22 6.82 0.44 -4.98
CA ILE A 22 6.92 -0.85 -4.28
C ILE A 22 6.63 -0.75 -2.78
N ILE A 23 6.59 0.47 -2.22
CA ILE A 23 6.26 0.75 -0.83
C ILE A 23 5.00 1.63 -0.78
N GLU A 24 4.02 1.24 0.04
CA GLU A 24 2.78 1.97 0.30
C GLU A 24 2.70 2.35 1.78
N SER A 25 2.74 3.65 2.07
CA SER A 25 2.64 4.20 3.42
C SER A 25 1.18 4.47 3.80
N ARG A 26 0.78 4.10 5.02
CA ARG A 26 -0.55 4.35 5.60
C ARG A 26 -0.41 4.60 7.09
N LEU A 27 -1.38 5.32 7.68
CA LEU A 27 -1.52 5.35 9.14
C LEU A 27 -1.73 3.93 9.68
N TYR A 28 -1.16 3.65 10.85
CA TYR A 28 -1.30 2.37 11.55
C TYR A 28 -2.65 2.30 12.31
N ASP A 29 -3.73 2.58 11.59
CA ASP A 29 -5.11 2.52 12.08
C ASP A 29 -5.57 1.08 12.35
N GLU A 30 -6.69 0.89 13.06
CA GLU A 30 -7.21 -0.43 13.44
C GLU A 30 -7.38 -1.39 12.26
N LYS A 31 -7.74 -0.87 11.08
CA LYS A 31 -7.90 -1.66 9.86
C LYS A 31 -6.55 -2.11 9.30
N ARG A 32 -5.52 -1.24 9.34
CA ARG A 32 -4.18 -1.56 8.80
C ARG A 32 -3.37 -2.41 9.77
N ARG A 33 -3.71 -2.37 11.07
CA ARG A 33 -3.19 -3.30 12.09
C ARG A 33 -3.50 -4.77 11.80
N GLN A 34 -4.53 -5.06 11.00
CA GLN A 34 -4.91 -6.43 10.63
C GLN A 34 -4.13 -7.00 9.44
N ILE A 35 -3.27 -6.21 8.79
CA ILE A 35 -2.48 -6.67 7.64
C ILE A 35 -1.28 -7.48 8.12
N ASN A 36 -1.10 -8.67 7.55
CA ASN A 36 0.03 -9.55 7.86
C ASN A 36 0.90 -9.83 6.62
N ILE A 37 2.16 -10.22 6.84
CA ILE A 37 3.02 -10.71 5.77
C ILE A 37 2.36 -11.92 5.12
N GLY A 38 2.35 -11.95 3.78
CA GLY A 38 1.70 -12.99 2.99
C GLY A 38 0.24 -12.70 2.63
N ASP A 39 -0.43 -11.73 3.27
CA ASP A 39 -1.74 -11.25 2.83
C ASP A 39 -1.66 -10.58 1.45
N HIS A 40 -2.83 -10.39 0.85
CA HIS A 40 -2.97 -9.63 -0.38
C HIS A 40 -3.62 -8.26 -0.14
N ILE A 41 -3.26 -7.29 -0.97
CA ILE A 41 -3.96 -6.02 -1.08
C ILE A 41 -4.43 -5.87 -2.53
N GLU A 42 -5.76 -5.78 -2.70
CA GLU A 42 -6.40 -5.37 -3.94
C GLU A 42 -6.50 -3.84 -3.95
N PHE A 43 -5.67 -3.20 -4.76
CA PHE A 43 -5.78 -1.77 -5.03
C PHE A 43 -6.79 -1.53 -6.15
N ILE A 44 -7.64 -0.53 -5.95
CA ILE A 44 -8.71 -0.14 -6.89
C ILE A 44 -8.51 1.32 -7.25
N SER A 45 -8.50 1.63 -8.55
CA SER A 45 -8.44 3.03 -9.00
C SER A 45 -9.74 3.76 -8.67
N ILE A 46 -9.65 4.91 -8.00
CA ILE A 46 -10.80 5.77 -7.71
C ILE A 46 -11.43 6.28 -9.01
N ARG A 47 -10.60 6.63 -9.99
CA ARG A 47 -11.03 7.20 -11.28
C ARG A 47 -11.64 6.16 -12.21
N ASN A 48 -11.29 4.89 -12.04
CA ASN A 48 -11.87 3.79 -12.82
C ASN A 48 -11.93 2.51 -11.97
N PRO A 49 -13.06 2.24 -11.27
CA PRO A 49 -13.19 1.10 -10.37
C PRO A 49 -13.07 -0.29 -11.02
N SER A 50 -13.15 -0.40 -12.34
CA SER A 50 -12.88 -1.66 -13.06
C SER A 50 -11.39 -1.99 -13.09
N LYS A 51 -10.51 -0.98 -12.97
CA LYS A 51 -9.07 -1.19 -12.87
C LYS A 51 -8.69 -1.55 -11.44
N LYS A 52 -8.16 -2.77 -11.29
CA LYS A 52 -7.68 -3.31 -10.02
C LYS A 52 -6.34 -3.99 -10.20
N ILE A 53 -5.55 -4.04 -9.14
CA ILE A 53 -4.30 -4.81 -9.10
C ILE A 53 -4.18 -5.50 -7.75
N LEU A 54 -3.89 -6.81 -7.79
CA LEU A 54 -3.65 -7.62 -6.60
C LEU A 54 -2.15 -7.64 -6.31
N THR A 55 -1.77 -7.33 -5.07
CA THR A 55 -0.38 -7.29 -4.62
C THR A 55 -0.22 -8.16 -3.37
N LYS A 56 0.96 -8.73 -3.16
CA LYS A 56 1.28 -9.54 -1.97
C LYS A 56 2.13 -8.75 -0.99
N VAL A 57 1.76 -8.76 0.28
CA VAL A 57 2.52 -8.12 1.36
C VAL A 57 3.78 -8.93 1.63
N LYS A 58 4.95 -8.35 1.33
CA LYS A 58 6.26 -9.00 1.54
C LYS A 58 6.91 -8.62 2.87
N ALA A 59 6.69 -7.40 3.33
CA ALA A 59 7.26 -6.86 4.56
C ALA A 59 6.32 -5.79 5.15
N LEU A 60 6.47 -5.52 6.45
CA LEU A 60 5.76 -4.47 7.17
C LEU A 60 6.76 -3.66 8.00
N TYR A 61 6.78 -2.35 7.79
CA TYR A 61 7.62 -1.41 8.54
C TYR A 61 6.71 -0.52 9.39
N ARG A 62 7.14 -0.21 10.62
CA ARG A 62 6.41 0.64 11.55
C ARG A 62 7.32 1.78 11.98
N TYR A 63 6.74 2.97 12.00
CA TYR A 63 7.42 4.21 12.32
C TYR A 63 6.56 5.00 13.30
N ASP A 64 7.21 5.69 14.24
CA ASP A 64 6.52 6.51 15.23
C ASP A 64 6.00 7.82 14.64
N SER A 65 6.63 8.31 13.57
CA SER A 65 6.19 9.51 12.85
C SER A 65 6.38 9.41 11.33
N PHE A 66 5.68 10.29 10.60
CA PHE A 66 5.91 10.46 9.16
C PHE A 66 7.32 10.97 8.86
N LYS A 67 7.91 11.76 9.77
CA LYS A 67 9.27 12.27 9.61
C LYS A 67 10.26 11.12 9.52
N ASP A 68 10.18 10.17 10.46
CA ASP A 68 11.08 9.01 10.50
C ASP A 68 10.91 8.13 9.26
N LEU A 69 9.66 7.86 8.86
CA LEU A 69 9.34 7.12 7.64
C LEU A 69 9.98 7.76 6.39
N PHE A 70 9.82 9.06 6.19
CA PHE A 70 10.29 9.72 4.97
C PHE A 70 11.80 9.98 4.98
N SER A 71 12.43 10.09 6.15
CA SER A 71 13.90 10.15 6.26
C SER A 71 14.55 8.85 5.82
N ASP A 72 13.99 7.69 6.19
CA ASP A 72 14.51 6.38 5.77
C ASP A 72 14.34 6.14 4.26
N LEU A 73 13.16 6.47 3.71
CA LEU A 73 12.83 6.21 2.30
C LEU A 73 13.59 7.08 1.28
N GLN A 74 14.25 8.15 1.73
CA GLN A 74 15.03 9.05 0.88
C GLN A 74 16.53 8.72 0.83
N SER A 75 16.95 7.67 1.54
CA SER A 75 18.35 7.20 1.57
C SER A 75 18.71 6.18 0.50
#